data_AF-A0A553UWB7-F1
#
_entry.id   AF-A0A553UWB7-F1
#
_cell.length_a   1.000
_cell.length_b   1.000
_cell.length_c   1.000
_cell.angle_alpha   90.00
_cell.angle_beta   90.00
_cell.angle_gamma   90.00
#
_symmetry.space_group_name_H-M   'P 1'
#
loop_
_entity.id
_entity.type
_entity.pdbx_description
1 polymer ?
#
loop_
_entity_poly.entity_id
_entity_poly.type
_entity_poly.pdbx_seq_one_letter_code
_entity_poly.pdbx_strand_id
1 'polypeptide(L)'
;MSSPLPLQASLAVWRARALRYTSLYVLLAAALLGIRYATRETYPQLRDLRASILTLQTQRDHLELEVQTLTTGPRLLDWANARGMVPYAQAKKISSDIAALPALPALPPESTSFQISTRWK
;
A
#
# COMPACT_ATOMS: atom_id res chain seq x y z
N MET A 1 -70.77 26.93 29.61
CA MET A 1 -69.60 27.45 28.85
C MET A 1 -68.62 28.03 29.86
N SER A 2 -67.66 27.23 30.31
CA SER A 2 -66.68 27.59 31.34
C SER A 2 -65.35 27.88 30.67
N SER A 3 -64.94 29.15 30.68
CA SER A 3 -63.66 29.61 30.13
C SER A 3 -62.50 28.97 30.91
N PRO A 4 -61.56 28.27 30.26
CA PRO A 4 -60.41 27.69 30.95
C PRO A 4 -59.51 28.80 31.49
N LEU A 5 -59.15 28.68 32.77
CA LEU A 5 -58.33 29.64 33.52
C LEU A 5 -56.91 29.76 32.92
N PRO A 6 -56.28 30.95 32.98
CA PRO A 6 -54.94 31.23 32.42
C PRO A 6 -53.82 30.32 33.00
N LEU A 7 -54.08 29.69 34.14
CA LEU A 7 -53.17 28.74 34.80
C LEU A 7 -52.98 27.43 34.00
N GLN A 8 -53.98 26.98 33.25
CA GLN A 8 -53.83 25.80 32.39
C GLN A 8 -52.92 26.09 31.18
N ALA A 9 -53.04 27.30 30.61
CA ALA A 9 -52.14 27.76 29.57
C ALA A 9 -50.70 27.89 30.09
N SER A 10 -50.50 28.41 31.30
CA SER A 10 -49.15 28.52 31.90
C SER A 10 -48.54 27.15 32.21
N LEU A 11 -49.31 26.20 32.76
CA LEU A 11 -48.87 24.82 32.97
C LEU A 11 -48.53 24.10 31.65
N ALA A 12 -49.34 24.29 30.61
CA ALA A 12 -49.07 23.71 29.29
C ALA A 12 -47.76 24.26 28.71
N VAL A 13 -47.49 25.56 28.86
CA VAL A 13 -46.23 26.19 28.41
C VAL A 13 -45.02 25.64 29.18
N TRP A 14 -45.11 25.50 30.51
CA TRP A 14 -44.04 24.93 31.32
C TRP A 14 -43.78 23.45 30.99
N ARG A 15 -44.83 22.66 30.79
CA ARG A 15 -44.71 21.24 30.39
C ARG A 15 -44.09 21.10 29.00
N ALA A 16 -44.51 21.91 28.04
CA ALA A 16 -43.94 21.92 26.69
C ALA A 16 -42.44 22.27 26.72
N ARG A 17 -42.06 23.26 27.54
CA ARG A 17 -40.66 23.67 27.70
C ARG A 17 -39.81 22.61 28.40
N ALA A 18 -40.34 21.99 29.46
CA ALA A 18 -39.69 20.89 30.15
C ALA A 18 -39.47 19.69 29.21
N LEU A 19 -40.51 19.27 28.48
CA LEU A 19 -40.42 18.19 27.49
C LEU A 19 -39.38 18.49 26.40
N ARG A 20 -39.33 19.73 25.93
CA ARG A 20 -38.38 20.17 24.91
C ARG A 20 -36.94 20.11 25.40
N TYR A 21 -36.67 20.47 26.66
CA TYR A 21 -35.33 20.36 27.21
C TYR A 21 -34.96 18.91 27.53
N THR A 22 -35.87 18.12 28.10
CA THR A 22 -35.60 16.71 28.38
C THR A 22 -35.35 15.93 27.10
N SER A 23 -36.10 16.16 26.02
CA SER A 23 -35.86 15.48 24.75
C SER A 23 -34.49 15.85 24.16
N LEU A 24 -34.06 17.10 24.31
CA LEU A 24 -32.74 17.57 23.88
C LEU A 24 -31.62 16.86 24.65
N TYR A 25 -31.76 16.74 25.97
CA TYR A 25 -30.79 16.00 26.79
C TYR A 25 -30.77 14.51 26.49
N VAL A 26 -31.93 13.90 26.24
CA VAL A 26 -32.02 12.49 25.83
C VAL A 26 -31.35 12.27 24.48
N LEU A 27 -31.58 13.15 23.50
CA LEU A 27 -30.89 13.10 22.21
C LEU A 27 -29.38 13.27 22.36
N LEU A 28 -28.94 14.21 23.18
CA LEU A 28 -27.51 14.41 23.47
C LEU A 28 -26.89 13.17 24.11
N ALA A 29 -27.55 12.58 25.10
CA ALA A 29 -27.09 11.36 25.76
C ALA A 29 -27.02 10.18 24.78
N ALA A 30 -28.04 10.02 23.93
CA ALA A 30 -28.08 8.98 22.90
C ALA A 30 -26.95 9.17 21.88
N ALA A 31 -26.69 10.41 21.44
CA ALA A 31 -25.59 10.72 20.53
C ALA A 31 -24.22 10.40 21.15
N LEU A 32 -23.99 10.84 22.40
CA LEU A 32 -22.75 10.55 23.12
C LEU A 32 -22.53 9.05 23.33
N LEU A 33 -23.60 8.31 23.69
CA LEU A 33 -23.53 6.87 23.86
C LEU A 33 -23.30 6.15 22.52
N GLY A 34 -23.94 6.60 21.44
CA GLY A 34 -23.73 6.08 20.10
C GLY A 34 -22.29 6.27 19.62
N ILE A 35 -21.72 7.46 19.81
CA ILE A 35 -20.31 7.74 19.48
C ILE A 35 -19.38 6.88 20.33
N ARG A 36 -19.64 6.77 21.64
CA ARG A 36 -18.86 5.92 22.56
C ARG A 36 -18.90 4.45 22.12
N TYR A 37 -20.07 3.96 21.72
CA TYR A 37 -20.22 2.59 21.25
C TYR A 37 -19.49 2.37 19.91
N ALA A 38 -19.64 3.29 18.96
CA ALA A 38 -18.98 3.22 17.65
C ALA A 38 -17.45 3.25 17.76
N THR A 39 -16.92 4.00 18.73
CA THR A 39 -15.46 4.13 18.94
C THR A 39 -14.88 3.11 19.94
N ARG A 40 -15.72 2.26 20.53
CA ARG A 40 -15.29 1.25 21.50
C ARG A 40 -14.28 0.27 20.89
N GLU A 41 -14.54 -0.15 19.65
CA GLU A 41 -13.76 -1.19 18.98
C GLU A 41 -12.56 -0.64 18.20
N THR A 42 -12.46 0.68 17.97
CA THR A 42 -11.34 1.25 17.22
C THR A 42 -9.98 0.99 17.88
N TYR A 43 -9.88 1.12 19.21
CA TYR A 43 -8.62 0.90 19.92
C TYR A 43 -8.18 -0.59 19.92
N PRO A 44 -9.03 -1.57 20.28
CA PRO A 44 -8.64 -2.98 20.19
C PRO A 44 -8.36 -3.41 18.75
N GLN A 45 -9.14 -2.96 17.76
CA GLN A 45 -8.87 -3.27 16.35
C GLN A 45 -7.51 -2.74 15.88
N LEU A 46 -7.14 -1.51 16.27
CA LEU A 46 -5.81 -0.96 15.97
C LEU A 46 -4.69 -1.76 16.64
N ARG A 47 -4.92 -2.25 17.87
CA ARG A 47 -3.96 -3.08 18.58
C ARG A 47 -3.77 -4.43 17.87
N ASP A 48 -4.86 -5.06 17.47
CA ASP A 48 -4.85 -6.36 16.81
C ASP A 48 -4.24 -6.25 15.39
N LEU A 49 -4.54 -5.17 14.65
CA LEU A 49 -3.85 -4.86 13.39
C LEU A 49 -2.35 -4.65 13.60
N ARG A 50 -1.94 -3.96 14.67
CA ARG A 50 -0.51 -3.77 14.96
C ARG A 50 0.16 -5.10 15.27
N ALA A 51 -0.50 -5.97 16.03
CA ALA A 51 0.00 -7.31 16.31
C ALA A 51 0.16 -8.14 15.03
N SER A 52 -0.83 -8.11 14.14
CA SER A 52 -0.76 -8.84 12.88
C SER A 52 0.36 -8.32 11.95
N ILE A 53 0.56 -7.01 11.87
CA ILE A 53 1.69 -6.42 11.12
C ILE A 53 3.03 -6.94 11.65
N LEU A 54 3.21 -6.97 12.97
CA LEU A 54 4.45 -7.48 13.56
C LEU A 54 4.66 -8.95 13.23
N THR A 55 3.62 -9.78 13.31
CA THR A 55 3.72 -11.21 12.93
C THR A 55 4.10 -11.40 11.47
N LEU A 56 3.51 -10.61 10.56
CA LEU A 56 3.82 -10.66 9.13
C LEU A 56 5.24 -10.19 8.84
N GLN A 57 5.72 -9.16 9.55
CA GLN A 57 7.12 -8.71 9.43
C GLN A 57 8.10 -9.81 9.86
N THR A 58 7.86 -10.46 11.00
CA THR A 58 8.69 -11.58 11.45
C THR A 58 8.69 -12.74 10.44
N GLN A 59 7.53 -13.08 9.88
CA GLN A 59 7.43 -14.11 8.84
C GLN A 59 8.21 -13.73 7.58
N ARG A 60 8.08 -12.47 7.13
CA ARG A 60 8.83 -11.97 5.98
C ARG A 60 10.33 -12.08 6.22
N ASP A 61 10.81 -11.61 7.37
CA ASP A 61 12.24 -11.60 7.69
C ASP A 61 12.79 -13.03 7.77
N HIS A 62 12.00 -13.97 8.32
CA HIS A 62 12.36 -15.38 8.34
C HIS A 62 12.46 -15.96 6.92
N LEU A 63 11.45 -15.73 6.07
CA LEU A 63 11.46 -16.18 4.68
C LEU A 63 12.60 -15.56 3.87
N GLU A 64 12.92 -14.30 4.12
CA GLU A 64 14.05 -13.62 3.47
C GLU A 64 15.37 -14.31 3.82
N LEU A 65 15.59 -14.63 5.11
CA LEU A 65 16.75 -15.38 5.54
C LEU A 65 16.78 -16.77 4.90
N GLU A 66 15.65 -17.50 4.87
CA GLU A 66 15.57 -18.81 4.22
C GLU A 66 15.94 -18.73 2.74
N VAL A 67 15.37 -17.77 2.01
CA VAL A 67 15.71 -17.53 0.59
C VAL A 67 17.20 -17.26 0.45
N GLN A 68 17.78 -16.37 1.25
CA GLN A 68 19.22 -16.10 1.21
C GLN A 68 20.05 -17.37 1.45
N THR A 69 19.65 -18.21 2.42
CA THR A 69 20.34 -19.48 2.68
C THR A 69 20.19 -20.48 1.53
N LEU A 70 19.06 -20.47 0.81
CA LEU A 70 18.80 -21.38 -0.31
C LEU A 70 19.44 -20.88 -1.61
N THR A 71 19.53 -19.56 -1.79
CA THR A 71 20.13 -18.92 -2.98
C THR A 71 21.64 -18.70 -2.84
N THR A 72 22.27 -19.23 -1.79
CA THR A 72 23.72 -19.16 -1.65
C THR A 72 24.38 -19.92 -2.80
N GLY A 73 25.34 -19.28 -3.49
CA GLY A 73 25.94 -19.78 -4.74
C GLY A 73 26.35 -21.27 -4.73
N PRO A 74 27.09 -21.75 -3.71
CA PRO A 74 27.44 -23.17 -3.57
C PRO A 74 26.21 -24.10 -3.52
N ARG A 75 25.16 -23.72 -2.79
CA ARG A 75 23.95 -24.54 -2.64
C ARG A 75 23.12 -24.57 -3.93
N LEU A 76 23.08 -23.46 -4.67
CA LEU A 76 22.49 -23.41 -6.01
C LEU A 76 23.23 -24.33 -6.98
N LEU A 77 24.56 -24.35 -6.93
CA LEU A 77 25.39 -25.25 -7.75
C LEU A 77 25.13 -26.72 -7.40
N ASP A 78 25.09 -27.06 -6.11
CA ASP A 78 24.78 -28.42 -5.66
C ASP A 78 23.38 -28.88 -6.11
N TRP A 79 22.37 -28.00 -5.96
CA TRP A 79 21.02 -28.27 -6.45
C TRP A 79 20.97 -28.44 -7.97
N ALA A 80 21.66 -27.58 -8.72
CA ALA A 80 21.71 -27.63 -10.18
C ALA A 80 22.38 -28.94 -10.65
N ASN A 81 23.50 -29.30 -10.03
CA ASN A 81 24.21 -30.56 -10.30
C ASN A 81 23.32 -31.78 -9.99
N ALA A 82 22.60 -31.77 -8.85
CA ALA A 82 21.67 -32.85 -8.49
C ALA A 82 20.49 -33.00 -9.48
N ARG A 83 20.11 -31.92 -10.17
CA ARG A 83 19.11 -31.94 -11.26
C ARG A 83 19.70 -32.20 -12.64
N GLY A 84 20.98 -32.55 -12.74
CA GLY A 84 21.64 -32.84 -14.01
C GLY A 84 21.95 -31.61 -14.87
N MET A 85 21.90 -30.41 -14.29
CA MET A 85 22.38 -29.20 -14.96
C MET A 85 23.91 -29.15 -14.89
N VAL A 86 24.54 -28.72 -15.99
CA VAL A 86 26.00 -28.64 -16.10
C VAL A 86 26.42 -27.17 -16.00
N PRO A 87 27.46 -26.82 -15.21
CA PRO A 87 27.96 -25.45 -15.15
C PRO A 87 28.34 -24.93 -16.54
N TYR A 88 28.07 -23.66 -16.83
CA TYR A 88 28.42 -23.05 -18.13
C TYR A 88 29.92 -23.21 -18.47
N ALA A 89 30.80 -23.20 -17.46
CA ALA A 89 32.23 -23.42 -17.64
C ALA A 89 32.59 -24.84 -18.15
N GLN A 90 31.72 -25.83 -17.90
CA GLN A 90 31.89 -27.23 -18.29
C GLN A 90 31.00 -27.62 -19.47
N ALA A 91 30.05 -26.77 -19.84
CA ALA A 91 29.20 -26.97 -21.01
C ALA A 91 30.04 -26.97 -22.29
N LYS A 92 29.79 -27.95 -23.17
CA LYS A 92 30.48 -28.06 -24.45
C LYS A 92 30.18 -26.83 -25.31
N LYS A 93 31.17 -25.97 -25.52
CA LYS A 93 31.05 -24.80 -26.40
C LYS A 93 30.88 -25.27 -27.84
N ILE A 94 29.70 -25.05 -28.40
CA ILE A 94 29.42 -25.25 -29.83
C ILE A 94 29.57 -23.87 -30.48
N SER A 95 30.69 -23.63 -31.14
CA SER A 95 30.80 -22.49 -32.05
C SER A 95 30.09 -22.86 -33.34
N SER A 96 28.95 -22.22 -33.61
CA SER A 96 28.40 -22.21 -34.96
C SER A 96 29.11 -21.12 -35.76
N ASP A 97 29.56 -21.44 -36.97
CA ASP A 97 30.06 -20.41 -37.88
C ASP A 97 28.94 -19.42 -38.19
N ILE A 98 29.13 -18.17 -37.74
CA ILE A 98 28.28 -17.06 -38.14
C ILE A 98 28.76 -16.67 -39.53
N ALA A 99 27.94 -16.91 -40.54
CA ALA A 99 28.25 -16.51 -41.91
C ALA A 99 28.65 -15.03 -41.95
N ALA A 100 29.80 -14.74 -42.55
CA ALA A 100 30.32 -13.39 -42.65
C ALA A 100 29.25 -12.47 -43.27
N LEU A 101 28.91 -11.38 -42.57
CA LEU A 101 28.04 -10.37 -43.15
C LEU A 101 28.69 -9.83 -44.43
N PRO A 102 27.91 -9.60 -45.51
CA PRO A 102 28.43 -9.04 -46.74
C PRO A 102 29.11 -7.69 -46.46
N ALA A 103 30.24 -7.44 -47.14
CA ALA A 103 31.01 -6.22 -46.97
C ALA A 103 30.13 -4.98 -47.19
N LEU A 104 30.07 -4.11 -46.18
CA LEU A 104 29.39 -2.82 -46.29
C LEU A 104 30.05 -1.99 -47.40
N PRO A 105 29.27 -1.37 -48.31
CA PRO A 105 29.81 -0.48 -49.32
C PRO A 105 30.56 0.68 -48.66
N ALA A 106 31.69 1.08 -49.26
CA ALA A 106 32.53 2.16 -48.74
C ALA A 106 31.71 3.45 -48.56
N LEU A 107 31.73 4.01 -47.34
CA LEU A 107 31.10 5.30 -47.07
C LEU A 107 31.79 6.40 -47.90
N PRO A 108 31.02 7.31 -48.53
CA PRO A 108 31.59 8.48 -49.18
C PRO A 108 32.31 9.39 -48.16
N PRO A 109 33.35 10.12 -48.57
CA PRO A 109 34.11 10.99 -47.66
C PRO A 109 33.20 12.11 -47.12
N GLU A 110 33.17 12.28 -45.80
CA GLU A 110 32.44 13.35 -45.13
C GLU A 110 33.00 14.71 -45.52
N SER A 111 32.24 15.48 -46.30
CA SER A 111 32.52 16.88 -46.58
C SER A 111 31.45 17.78 -45.95
N THR A 112 31.57 18.03 -44.64
CA THR A 112 30.79 19.12 -44.03
C THR A 112 31.62 19.82 -42.96
N SER A 113 32.18 20.98 -43.32
CA SER A 113 32.70 21.94 -42.34
C SER A 113 31.51 22.52 -41.55
N PHE A 114 31.30 22.04 -40.33
CA PHE A 114 30.24 22.55 -39.45
C PHE A 114 30.76 23.80 -38.71
N GLN A 115 30.18 24.97 -38.98
CA GLN A 115 30.54 26.22 -38.32
C GLN A 115 29.39 26.65 -37.38
N ILE A 116 29.64 26.63 -36.07
CA ILE A 116 28.66 27.00 -35.05
C ILE A 116 28.85 28.48 -34.70
N SER A 117 27.80 29.28 -34.90
CA SER A 117 27.75 30.67 -34.41
C SER A 117 26.83 30.75 -33.19
N THR A 118 27.41 30.87 -32.00
CA THR A 118 26.66 31.14 -30.77
C THR A 118 26.54 32.64 -30.56
N ARG A 119 25.31 33.16 -30.45
CA ARG A 119 25.01 34.49 -29.88
C ARG A 119 24.25 34.30 -28.57
N TRP A 120 24.79 34.85 -27.49
CA TRP A 120 24.13 34.91 -26.19
C TRP A 120 23.42 36.25 -26.03
N LYS A 121 22.28 36.24 -25.33
CA LYS A 121 21.48 37.41 -24.97
C LYS A 121 21.54 37.62 -23.47
#